data_AF-A0A7Y9J8L3-F1
#
_entry.id   AF-A0A7Y9J8L3-F1
#
_cell.length_a   1.000
_cell.length_b   1.000
_cell.length_c   1.000
_cell.angle_alpha   90.00
_cell.angle_beta   90.00
_cell.angle_gamma   90.00
#
_symmetry.space_group_name_H-M   'P 1'
#
loop_
_entity.id
_entity.type
_entity.pdbx_description
1 polymer ?
#
loop_
_entity_poly.entity_id
_entity_poly.type
_entity_poly.pdbx_seq_one_letter_code
_entity_poly.pdbx_strand_id
1 'polypeptide(L)'
;MPERSARRRLDQPSGPQRRLRFNFDTEAFGRMAERLARFLGTGTYLLWQTVFVIVWIALNLVGIIGEWDPYPFILLNLAFSTQAAYAAPLILLAQNRQDDRDRVSLDEDRARAQRTIADTEYLSRELAAVRLAVGETVTRDFLRSELAERGAERSGVDRETQKALTRAVDKSLDKTLERALERAVDKAVERALGRVLEHTGPSNGSVGTDT
;
A
#
# COMPACT_ATOMS: atom_id res chain seq x y z
N MET A 1 -14.67 56.21 45.85
CA MET A 1 -15.59 55.19 46.37
C MET A 1 -16.36 54.60 45.18
N PRO A 2 -16.33 53.26 44.98
CA PRO A 2 -16.84 52.59 43.78
C PRO A 2 -18.27 52.05 44.01
N GLU A 3 -19.18 52.17 43.04
CA GLU A 3 -20.43 51.40 43.02
C GLU A 3 -20.56 50.66 41.68
N ARG A 4 -20.87 49.37 41.81
CA ARG A 4 -20.53 48.29 40.88
C ARG A 4 -21.56 48.17 39.76
N SER A 5 -21.14 48.33 38.51
CA SER A 5 -21.92 47.84 37.37
C SER A 5 -21.93 46.31 37.40
N ALA A 6 -23.09 45.72 37.70
CA ALA A 6 -23.31 44.29 37.70
C ALA A 6 -23.04 43.71 36.30
N ARG A 7 -21.85 43.14 36.12
CA ARG A 7 -21.47 42.35 34.95
C ARG A 7 -22.40 41.14 34.89
N ARG A 8 -23.43 41.20 34.06
CA ARG A 8 -24.24 40.04 33.65
C ARG A 8 -23.29 39.05 32.97
N ARG A 9 -22.91 38.00 33.68
CA ARG A 9 -21.98 36.97 33.22
C ARG A 9 -22.62 36.19 32.08
N LEU A 10 -21.92 36.12 30.96
CA LEU A 10 -22.30 35.38 29.74
C LEU A 10 -22.13 33.85 29.86
N ASP A 11 -21.70 33.35 31.02
CA ASP A 11 -21.41 31.93 31.25
C ASP A 11 -22.56 31.12 31.88
N GLN A 12 -23.77 31.68 31.96
CA GLN A 12 -24.91 30.92 32.46
C GLN A 12 -25.63 30.24 31.29
N PRO A 13 -25.51 28.91 31.09
CA PRO A 13 -26.34 28.23 30.13
C PRO A 13 -27.80 28.40 30.56
N SER A 14 -28.57 29.12 29.73
CA SER A 14 -30.00 29.33 29.90
C SER A 14 -30.67 27.97 30.13
N GLY A 15 -31.40 27.84 31.25
CA GLY A 15 -32.09 26.61 31.64
C GLY A 15 -33.03 26.07 30.56
N PRO A 16 -33.42 24.79 30.64
CA PRO A 16 -34.11 24.09 29.57
C PRO A 16 -35.44 24.80 29.28
N GLN A 17 -35.48 25.55 28.19
CA GLN A 17 -36.71 26.09 27.64
C GLN A 17 -37.61 24.90 27.37
N ARG A 18 -38.67 24.78 28.16
CA ARG A 18 -39.71 23.77 28.06
C ARG A 18 -40.48 24.04 26.77
N ARG A 19 -39.85 23.72 25.62
CA ARG A 19 -40.50 23.71 24.32
C ARG A 19 -41.63 22.71 24.44
N LEU A 20 -42.87 23.17 24.26
CA LEU A 20 -44.02 22.29 24.03
C LEU A 20 -43.68 21.48 22.77
N ARG A 21 -43.03 20.33 22.94
CA ARG A 21 -42.84 19.37 21.87
C ARG A 21 -44.21 18.72 21.74
N PHE A 22 -45.01 19.19 20.80
CA PHE A 22 -46.02 18.34 20.22
C PHE A 22 -45.25 17.13 19.67
N ASN A 23 -45.25 16.03 20.43
CA ASN A 23 -44.72 14.76 19.99
C ASN A 23 -45.66 14.25 18.89
N PHE A 24 -45.55 14.85 17.70
CA PHE A 24 -46.05 14.24 16.49
C PHE A 24 -45.30 12.93 16.34
N ASP A 25 -46.05 11.84 16.44
CA ASP A 25 -45.54 10.48 16.52
C ASP A 25 -44.86 10.12 15.19
N THR A 26 -43.60 10.53 15.07
CA THR A 26 -42.81 10.53 13.83
C THR A 26 -42.66 9.10 13.27
N GLU A 27 -42.77 8.12 14.17
CA GLU A 27 -42.73 6.70 13.89
C GLU A 27 -44.03 6.16 13.28
N ALA A 28 -45.20 6.72 13.66
CA ALA A 28 -46.47 6.41 13.03
C ALA A 28 -46.55 6.97 11.60
N PHE A 29 -46.14 8.24 11.42
CA PHE A 29 -46.04 8.86 10.10
C PHE A 29 -45.02 8.15 9.20
N GLY A 30 -43.89 7.71 9.76
CA GLY A 30 -42.88 6.97 9.00
C GLY A 30 -43.40 5.67 8.41
N ARG A 31 -44.20 4.91 9.18
CA ARG A 31 -44.86 3.68 8.71
C ARG A 31 -45.96 3.95 7.68
N MET A 32 -46.71 5.05 7.82
CA MET A 32 -47.69 5.47 6.81
C MET A 32 -47.02 5.89 5.50
N ALA A 33 -45.95 6.68 5.58
CA ALA A 33 -45.18 7.11 4.41
C ALA A 33 -44.59 5.93 3.65
N GLU A 34 -44.09 4.91 4.34
CA GLU A 34 -43.56 3.70 3.70
C GLU A 34 -44.64 2.84 3.03
N ARG A 35 -45.87 2.83 3.58
CA ARG A 35 -47.02 2.22 2.91
C ARG A 35 -47.45 3.03 1.69
N LEU A 36 -47.54 4.36 1.82
CA LEU A 36 -47.87 5.26 0.72
C LEU A 36 -46.83 5.20 -0.41
N ALA A 37 -45.54 5.15 -0.10
CA ALA A 37 -44.47 5.03 -1.08
C ALA A 37 -44.57 3.72 -1.87
N ARG A 38 -44.83 2.59 -1.21
CA ARG A 38 -45.07 1.31 -1.89
C ARG A 38 -46.35 1.32 -2.72
N PHE A 39 -47.39 1.99 -2.23
CA PHE A 39 -48.67 2.11 -2.90
C PHE A 39 -48.61 3.00 -4.15
N LEU A 40 -47.94 4.15 -4.06
CA LEU A 40 -47.75 5.11 -5.16
C LEU A 40 -46.70 4.64 -6.18
N GLY A 41 -45.69 3.87 -5.75
CA GLY A 41 -44.69 3.27 -6.64
C GLY A 41 -45.24 2.11 -7.48
N THR A 42 -46.41 1.58 -7.11
CA THR A 42 -47.12 0.56 -7.88
C THR A 42 -48.15 1.25 -8.78
N GLY A 43 -48.07 1.07 -10.10
CA GLY A 43 -49.01 1.69 -11.07
C GLY A 43 -50.51 1.37 -10.84
N THR A 44 -50.79 0.43 -9.93
CA THR A 44 -52.13 0.06 -9.46
C THR A 44 -52.92 1.20 -8.84
N TYR A 45 -52.29 2.17 -8.17
CA TYR A 45 -53.02 3.34 -7.63
C TYR A 45 -53.65 4.18 -8.74
N LEU A 46 -52.87 4.48 -9.78
CA LEU A 46 -53.35 5.25 -10.94
C LEU A 46 -54.51 4.52 -11.63
N LEU A 47 -54.42 3.20 -11.78
CA LEU A 47 -55.48 2.39 -12.35
C LEU A 47 -56.78 2.49 -11.54
N TRP A 48 -56.74 2.33 -10.22
CA TRP A 48 -57.91 2.48 -9.36
C TRP A 48 -58.49 3.90 -9.40
N GLN A 49 -57.63 4.93 -9.39
CA GLN A 49 -58.07 6.33 -9.48
C GLN A 49 -58.79 6.61 -10.80
N THR A 50 -58.26 6.13 -11.92
CA THR A 50 -58.89 6.29 -13.24
C THR A 50 -60.22 5.54 -13.32
N VAL A 51 -60.29 4.30 -12.82
CA VAL A 51 -61.54 3.54 -12.76
C VAL A 51 -62.58 4.27 -11.92
N PHE A 52 -62.20 4.80 -10.75
CA PHE A 52 -63.10 5.58 -9.90
C PHE A 52 -63.68 6.79 -10.63
N VAL A 53 -62.84 7.57 -11.32
CA VAL A 53 -63.30 8.73 -12.11
C VAL A 53 -64.25 8.32 -13.23
N ILE A 54 -63.92 7.26 -13.98
CA ILE A 54 -64.77 6.75 -15.06
C ILE A 54 -66.13 6.30 -14.52
N VAL A 55 -66.15 5.55 -13.40
CA VAL A 55 -67.38 5.09 -12.77
C VAL A 55 -68.21 6.27 -12.26
N TRP A 56 -67.58 7.29 -11.66
CA TRP A 56 -68.27 8.49 -11.20
C TRP A 56 -68.96 9.24 -12.34
N ILE A 57 -68.25 9.44 -13.45
CA ILE A 57 -68.79 10.07 -14.66
C ILE A 57 -69.93 9.21 -15.23
N ALA A 58 -69.75 7.89 -15.33
CA ALA A 58 -70.77 6.98 -15.87
C ALA A 58 -72.03 6.94 -15.01
N LEU A 59 -71.91 6.89 -13.68
CA LEU A 59 -73.05 6.91 -12.76
C LEU A 59 -73.85 8.21 -12.86
N ASN A 60 -73.17 9.36 -13.01
CA ASN A 60 -73.82 10.65 -13.22
C ASN A 60 -74.47 10.74 -14.61
N LEU A 61 -73.80 10.25 -15.67
CA LEU A 61 -74.29 10.32 -17.05
C LEU A 61 -75.52 9.44 -17.30
N VAL A 62 -75.57 8.24 -16.70
CA VAL A 62 -76.72 7.33 -16.82
C VAL A 62 -77.90 7.80 -15.94
N GLY A 63 -77.71 8.84 -15.12
CA GLY A 63 -78.78 9.42 -14.30
C GLY A 63 -79.31 8.49 -13.20
N ILE A 64 -78.57 7.42 -12.88
CA ILE A 64 -79.00 6.34 -11.96
C ILE A 64 -79.36 6.88 -10.57
N ILE A 65 -78.75 7.99 -10.16
CA ILE A 65 -78.89 8.59 -8.83
C ILE A 65 -79.51 10.00 -8.89
N GLY A 66 -79.97 10.43 -10.08
CA GLY A 66 -80.57 11.75 -10.29
C GLY A 66 -79.54 12.88 -10.25
N GLU A 67 -78.79 13.08 -11.33
CA GLU A 67 -77.97 14.28 -11.64
C GLU A 67 -77.34 15.01 -10.43
N TRP A 68 -76.71 14.28 -9.50
CA TRP A 68 -76.11 14.89 -8.31
C TRP A 68 -74.90 15.77 -8.63
N ASP A 69 -74.25 15.53 -9.77
CA ASP A 69 -73.13 16.35 -10.28
C ASP A 69 -73.28 16.57 -11.81
N PRO A 70 -74.16 17.49 -12.25
CA PRO A 70 -74.35 17.80 -13.68
C PRO A 70 -73.06 18.37 -14.29
N TYR A 71 -72.89 18.20 -15.61
CA TYR A 71 -71.76 18.78 -16.35
C TYR A 71 -71.66 20.29 -16.06
N PRO A 72 -70.56 20.84 -15.49
CA PRO A 72 -69.15 20.40 -15.58
C PRO A 72 -68.54 19.67 -14.35
N PHE A 73 -69.28 18.84 -13.61
CA PHE A 73 -68.80 18.03 -12.48
C PHE A 73 -68.09 18.84 -11.37
N ILE A 74 -68.83 19.76 -10.74
CA ILE A 74 -68.28 20.67 -9.71
C ILE A 74 -67.79 19.93 -8.47
N LEU A 75 -68.48 18.85 -8.07
CA LEU A 75 -68.12 18.09 -6.87
C LEU A 75 -66.83 17.30 -7.09
N LEU A 76 -66.68 16.68 -8.26
CA LEU A 76 -65.44 15.99 -8.64
C LEU A 76 -64.26 16.98 -8.67
N ASN A 77 -64.45 18.15 -9.27
CA ASN A 77 -63.42 19.19 -9.29
C ASN A 77 -63.07 19.71 -7.89
N LEU A 78 -64.06 19.90 -7.02
CA LEU A 78 -63.84 20.34 -5.64
C LEU A 78 -63.06 19.28 -4.85
N ALA A 79 -63.39 18.01 -5.04
CA ALA A 79 -62.68 16.90 -4.41
C ALA A 79 -61.22 16.83 -4.87
N PHE A 80 -60.95 16.92 -6.18
CA PHE A 80 -59.58 16.95 -6.70
C PHE A 80 -58.80 18.17 -6.22
N SER A 81 -59.44 19.35 -6.17
CA SER A 81 -58.82 20.57 -5.67
C SER A 81 -58.39 20.42 -4.20
N THR A 82 -59.27 19.83 -3.38
CA THR A 82 -58.99 19.58 -1.96
C THR A 82 -57.93 18.48 -1.80
N GLN A 83 -57.98 17.43 -2.62
CA GLN A 83 -56.98 16.36 -2.62
C GLN A 83 -55.58 16.91 -2.92
N ALA A 84 -55.45 17.76 -3.94
CA ALA A 84 -54.19 18.41 -4.28
C ALA A 84 -53.70 19.34 -3.15
N ALA A 85 -54.62 20.13 -2.56
CA ALA A 85 -54.30 21.04 -1.47
C ALA A 85 -53.77 20.31 -0.21
N TYR A 86 -54.32 19.14 0.13
CA TYR A 86 -53.83 18.33 1.26
C TYR A 86 -52.59 17.49 0.91
N ALA A 87 -52.38 17.17 -0.36
CA ALA A 87 -51.18 16.44 -0.79
C ALA A 87 -49.90 17.25 -0.54
N ALA A 88 -49.91 18.56 -0.82
CA ALA A 88 -48.74 19.42 -0.66
C ALA A 88 -48.08 19.38 0.75
N PRO A 89 -48.81 19.59 1.86
CA PRO A 89 -48.22 19.51 3.20
C PRO A 89 -47.80 18.09 3.59
N LEU A 90 -48.51 17.06 3.11
CA LEU A 90 -48.13 15.66 3.36
C LEU A 90 -46.83 15.29 2.64
N ILE A 91 -46.67 15.75 1.40
CA ILE A 91 -45.44 15.59 0.61
C ILE A 91 -44.29 16.34 1.29
N LEU A 92 -44.49 17.57 1.74
CA LEU A 92 -43.45 18.35 2.43
C LEU A 92 -42.96 17.65 3.70
N LEU A 93 -43.88 17.07 4.48
CA LEU A 93 -43.51 16.27 5.66
C LEU A 93 -42.75 14.99 5.30
N ALA A 94 -43.14 14.32 4.20
CA ALA A 94 -42.43 13.16 3.69
C ALA A 94 -41.02 13.52 3.20
N GLN A 95 -40.87 14.66 2.52
CA GLN A 95 -39.60 15.19 2.02
C GLN A 95 -38.65 15.56 3.15
N ASN A 96 -39.10 16.33 4.16
CA ASN A 96 -38.25 16.67 5.32
C ASN A 96 -37.65 15.42 5.99
N ARG A 97 -38.40 14.32 6.04
CA ARG A 97 -37.91 13.05 6.61
C ARG A 97 -36.98 12.29 5.68
N GLN A 98 -37.14 12.42 4.37
CA GLN A 98 -36.19 11.90 3.40
C GLN A 98 -34.87 12.67 3.50
N ASP A 99 -34.93 14.01 3.52
CA ASP A 99 -33.76 14.87 3.66
C ASP A 99 -32.98 14.60 4.96
N ASP A 100 -33.67 14.37 6.07
CA ASP A 100 -33.05 13.99 7.35
C ASP A 100 -32.31 12.64 7.26
N ARG A 101 -32.90 11.64 6.60
CA ARG A 101 -32.24 10.33 6.38
C ARG A 101 -31.04 10.45 5.44
N ASP A 102 -31.22 11.19 4.34
CA ASP A 102 -30.18 11.40 3.34
C ASP A 102 -29.00 12.14 3.97
N ARG A 103 -29.27 13.09 4.87
CA ARG A 103 -28.23 13.77 5.65
C ARG A 103 -27.44 12.81 6.53
N VAL A 104 -28.11 11.93 7.28
CA VAL A 104 -27.43 10.91 8.12
C VAL A 104 -26.59 9.97 7.25
N SER A 105 -27.12 9.51 6.12
CA SER A 105 -26.39 8.66 5.18
C SER A 105 -25.14 9.37 4.64
N LEU A 106 -25.26 10.65 4.27
CA LEU A 106 -24.13 11.44 3.77
C LEU A 106 -23.07 11.66 4.84
N ASP A 107 -23.46 11.88 6.09
CA ASP A 107 -22.53 12.06 7.20
C ASP A 107 -21.79 10.75 7.52
N GLU A 108 -22.48 9.60 7.48
CA GLU A 108 -21.83 8.29 7.59
C GLU A 108 -20.86 8.02 6.44
N ASP A 109 -21.23 8.32 5.20
CA ASP A 109 -20.37 8.12 4.04
C ASP A 109 -19.12 9.01 4.11
N ARG A 110 -19.27 10.26 4.56
CA ARG A 110 -18.12 11.15 4.83
C ARG A 110 -17.19 10.57 5.90
N ALA A 111 -17.74 10.05 7.00
CA ALA A 111 -16.95 9.44 8.06
C ALA A 111 -16.23 8.18 7.58
N ARG A 112 -16.89 7.35 6.77
CA ARG A 112 -16.28 6.17 6.13
C ARG A 112 -15.16 6.58 5.18
N ALA A 113 -15.38 7.58 4.34
CA ALA A 113 -14.36 8.09 3.41
C ALA A 113 -13.12 8.61 4.15
N GLN A 114 -13.29 9.35 5.25
CA GLN A 114 -12.17 9.79 6.09
C GLN A 114 -11.37 8.63 6.67
N ARG A 115 -12.05 7.56 7.14
CA ARG A 115 -11.39 6.34 7.62
C ARG A 115 -10.61 5.66 6.51
N THR A 116 -11.20 5.49 5.33
CA THR A 116 -10.51 4.89 4.18
C THR A 116 -9.26 5.67 3.78
N ILE A 117 -9.31 7.01 3.80
CA ILE A 117 -8.14 7.85 3.52
C ILE A 117 -7.06 7.63 4.58
N ALA A 118 -7.43 7.63 5.87
CA ALA A 118 -6.49 7.39 6.96
C ALA A 118 -5.86 5.98 6.91
N ASP A 119 -6.65 4.95 6.61
CA ASP A 119 -6.17 3.57 6.45
C ASP A 119 -5.21 3.47 5.27
N THR A 120 -5.51 4.15 4.16
CA THR A 120 -4.62 4.19 2.99
C THR A 120 -3.31 4.89 3.31
N GLU A 121 -3.36 6.01 4.04
CA GLU A 121 -2.16 6.72 4.50
C GLU A 121 -1.32 5.83 5.42
N TYR A 122 -1.95 5.16 6.38
CA TYR A 122 -1.31 4.22 7.28
C TYR A 122 -0.62 3.07 6.53
N LEU A 123 -1.35 2.40 5.62
CA LEU A 123 -0.79 1.34 4.78
C LEU A 123 0.36 1.82 3.90
N SER A 124 0.28 3.03 3.35
CA SER A 124 1.36 3.60 2.55
C SER A 124 2.64 3.83 3.37
N ARG A 125 2.48 4.25 4.64
CA ARG A 125 3.58 4.48 5.57
C ARG A 125 4.20 3.17 6.04
N GLU A 126 3.38 2.18 6.37
CA GLU A 126 3.83 0.83 6.71
C GLU A 126 4.56 0.19 5.51
N LEU A 127 4.01 0.29 4.30
CA LEU A 127 4.66 -0.22 3.08
C LEU A 127 6.01 0.46 2.81
N ALA A 128 6.10 1.77 3.02
CA ALA A 128 7.36 2.49 2.89
C ALA A 128 8.39 2.03 3.92
N ALA A 129 7.99 1.83 5.18
CA ALA A 129 8.86 1.31 6.23
C ALA A 129 9.33 -0.12 5.94
N VAL A 130 8.42 -1.00 5.52
CA VAL A 130 8.74 -2.38 5.11
C VAL A 130 9.70 -2.39 3.93
N ARG A 131 9.48 -1.54 2.92
CA ARG A 131 10.37 -1.44 1.75
C ARG A 131 11.78 -1.03 2.13
N LEU A 132 11.94 -0.10 3.07
CA LEU A 132 13.26 0.30 3.58
C LEU A 132 13.95 -0.85 4.33
N ALA A 133 13.23 -1.53 5.23
CA ALA A 133 13.78 -2.65 6.00
C ALA A 133 14.20 -3.84 5.12
N VAL A 134 13.40 -4.18 4.11
CA VAL A 134 13.74 -5.21 3.13
C VAL A 134 14.92 -4.77 2.26
N GLY A 135 14.95 -3.51 1.82
CA GLY A 135 16.04 -2.96 1.01
C GLY A 135 17.40 -3.02 1.73
N GLU A 136 17.45 -2.67 3.01
CA GLU A 136 18.67 -2.71 3.82
C GLU A 136 19.19 -4.15 4.01
N THR A 137 18.28 -5.10 4.29
CA THR A 137 18.64 -6.51 4.52
C THR A 137 19.14 -7.18 3.24
N VAL A 138 18.45 -7.00 2.11
CA VAL A 138 18.84 -7.56 0.81
C VAL A 138 20.20 -6.99 0.36
N THR A 139 20.41 -5.68 0.55
CA THR A 139 21.69 -5.04 0.18
C THR A 139 22.83 -5.58 1.03
N ARG A 140 22.62 -5.75 2.33
CA ARG A 140 23.65 -6.28 3.24
C ARG A 140 24.04 -7.71 2.91
N ASP A 141 23.08 -8.61 2.71
CA ASP A 141 23.37 -10.01 2.42
C ASP A 141 24.04 -10.18 1.06
N PHE A 142 23.60 -9.43 0.04
CA PHE A 142 24.23 -9.39 -1.28
C PHE A 142 25.67 -8.85 -1.22
N LEU A 143 25.90 -7.71 -0.55
CA LEU A 143 27.25 -7.17 -0.39
C LEU A 143 28.14 -8.14 0.38
N ARG A 144 27.60 -8.84 1.39
CA ARG A 144 28.35 -9.82 2.18
C ARG A 144 28.69 -11.06 1.36
N SER A 145 27.77 -11.58 0.54
CA SER A 145 28.05 -12.72 -0.34
C SER A 145 29.10 -12.37 -1.39
N GLU A 146 28.99 -11.20 -2.01
CA GLU A 146 29.91 -10.76 -3.05
C GLU A 146 31.32 -10.51 -2.50
N LEU A 147 31.42 -9.92 -1.30
CA LEU A 147 32.70 -9.76 -0.60
C LEU A 147 33.30 -11.10 -0.17
N ALA A 148 32.46 -12.05 0.28
CA ALA A 148 32.92 -13.38 0.66
C ALA A 148 33.45 -14.18 -0.53
N GLU A 149 32.76 -14.12 -1.68
CA GLU A 149 33.15 -14.78 -2.92
C GLU A 149 34.47 -14.23 -3.46
N ARG A 150 34.59 -12.91 -3.61
CA ARG A 150 35.85 -12.28 -4.07
C ARG A 150 37.01 -12.47 -3.09
N GLY A 151 36.73 -12.46 -1.80
CA GLY A 151 37.73 -12.77 -0.77
C GLY A 151 38.23 -14.21 -0.88
N ALA A 152 37.31 -15.16 -1.10
CA ALA A 152 37.65 -16.57 -1.30
C ALA A 152 38.48 -16.76 -2.56
N GLU A 153 38.08 -16.18 -3.70
CA GLU A 153 38.85 -16.23 -4.96
C GLU A 153 40.27 -15.72 -4.79
N ARG A 154 40.44 -14.51 -4.22
CA ARG A 154 41.77 -13.91 -4.04
C ARG A 154 42.65 -14.74 -3.11
N SER A 155 42.09 -15.25 -2.02
CA SER A 155 42.83 -16.12 -1.10
C SER A 155 43.22 -17.46 -1.74
N GLY A 156 42.38 -18.02 -2.63
CA GLY A 156 42.70 -19.22 -3.39
C GLY A 156 43.86 -19.00 -4.35
N VAL A 157 43.82 -17.91 -5.11
CA VAL A 157 44.88 -17.50 -6.04
C VAL A 157 46.19 -17.23 -5.32
N ASP A 158 46.17 -16.49 -4.20
CA ASP A 158 47.37 -16.20 -3.41
C ASP A 158 47.98 -17.50 -2.85
N ARG A 159 47.16 -18.47 -2.44
CA ARG A 159 47.62 -19.75 -1.88
C ARG A 159 48.16 -20.68 -2.96
N GLU A 160 47.57 -20.67 -4.15
CA GLU A 160 48.05 -21.44 -5.30
C GLU A 160 49.36 -20.86 -5.86
N THR A 161 49.45 -19.54 -6.00
CA THR A 161 50.67 -18.85 -6.40
C THR A 161 51.79 -19.07 -5.37
N GLN A 162 51.51 -18.99 -4.06
CA GLN A 162 52.50 -19.32 -3.02
C GLN A 162 52.99 -20.76 -3.14
N LYS A 163 52.09 -21.74 -3.34
CA LYS A 163 52.46 -23.16 -3.51
C LYS A 163 53.28 -23.39 -4.77
N ALA A 164 52.90 -22.76 -5.89
CA ALA A 164 53.65 -22.87 -7.14
C ALA A 164 55.04 -22.24 -7.01
N LEU A 165 55.13 -21.07 -6.36
CA LEU A 165 56.38 -20.38 -6.09
C LEU A 165 57.30 -21.22 -5.19
N THR A 166 56.78 -21.75 -4.08
CA THR A 166 57.57 -22.63 -3.18
C THR A 166 58.05 -23.88 -3.90
N ARG A 167 57.21 -24.55 -4.69
CA ARG A 167 57.63 -25.72 -5.49
C ARG A 167 58.67 -25.37 -6.56
N ALA A 168 58.51 -24.23 -7.22
CA ALA A 168 59.46 -23.79 -8.25
C ALA A 168 60.83 -23.43 -7.64
N VAL A 169 60.82 -22.75 -6.49
CA VAL A 169 62.04 -22.44 -5.72
C VAL A 169 62.73 -23.71 -5.29
N ASP A 170 62.01 -24.65 -4.68
CA ASP A 170 62.55 -25.94 -4.22
C ASP A 170 63.21 -26.71 -5.38
N LYS A 171 62.50 -26.87 -6.51
CA LYS A 171 63.03 -27.52 -7.72
C LYS A 171 64.23 -26.79 -8.32
N SER A 172 64.27 -25.47 -8.24
CA SER A 172 65.39 -24.67 -8.75
C SER A 172 66.64 -24.78 -7.88
N LEU A 173 66.46 -24.82 -6.56
CA LEU A 173 67.55 -25.03 -5.60
C LEU A 173 68.16 -26.41 -5.80
N ASP A 174 67.32 -27.43 -5.87
CA ASP A 174 67.75 -28.82 -6.05
C ASP A 174 68.57 -28.98 -7.35
N LYS A 175 68.04 -28.48 -8.47
CA LYS A 175 68.72 -28.52 -9.77
C LYS A 175 70.01 -27.69 -9.82
N THR A 176 70.08 -26.59 -9.07
CA THR A 176 71.27 -25.73 -9.02
C THR A 176 72.35 -26.34 -8.16
N LEU A 177 71.98 -26.93 -7.01
CA LEU A 177 72.88 -27.68 -6.14
C LEU A 177 73.45 -28.89 -6.85
N GLU A 178 72.62 -29.68 -7.54
CA GLU A 178 73.05 -30.85 -8.32
C GLU A 178 74.09 -30.45 -9.38
N ARG A 179 73.79 -29.43 -10.20
CA ARG A 179 74.72 -28.94 -11.24
C ARG A 179 76.01 -28.35 -10.67
N ALA A 180 75.95 -27.68 -9.53
CA ALA A 180 77.13 -27.11 -8.89
C ALA A 180 78.02 -28.20 -8.29
N LEU A 181 77.41 -29.21 -7.66
CA LEU A 181 78.09 -30.38 -7.13
C LEU A 181 78.79 -31.15 -8.25
N GLU A 182 78.07 -31.46 -9.35
CA GLU A 182 78.60 -32.19 -10.50
C GLU A 182 79.81 -31.47 -11.13
N ARG A 183 79.70 -30.16 -11.39
CA ARG A 183 80.83 -29.37 -11.92
C ARG A 183 82.00 -29.26 -10.96
N ALA A 184 81.74 -29.19 -9.66
CA ALA A 184 82.80 -29.11 -8.65
C ALA A 184 83.56 -30.43 -8.54
N VAL A 185 82.83 -31.55 -8.59
CA VAL A 185 83.39 -32.91 -8.64
C VAL A 185 84.22 -33.09 -9.90
N ASP A 186 83.68 -32.78 -11.08
CA ASP A 186 84.43 -32.88 -12.35
C ASP A 186 85.72 -32.05 -12.33
N LYS A 187 85.65 -30.78 -11.91
CA LYS A 187 86.85 -29.92 -11.80
C LYS A 187 87.85 -30.42 -10.75
N ALA A 188 87.39 -31.10 -9.70
CA ALA A 188 88.28 -31.67 -8.70
C ALA A 188 88.99 -32.92 -9.23
N VAL A 189 88.25 -33.78 -9.94
CA VAL A 189 88.76 -34.97 -10.62
C VAL A 189 89.77 -34.59 -11.70
N GLU A 190 89.44 -33.63 -12.56
CA GLU A 190 90.34 -33.14 -13.63
C GLU A 190 91.65 -32.56 -13.06
N ARG A 191 91.56 -31.77 -11.98
CA ARG A 191 92.75 -31.24 -11.27
C ARG A 191 93.57 -32.32 -10.55
N ALA A 192 92.97 -33.42 -10.14
CA ALA A 192 93.67 -34.55 -9.54
C ALA A 192 94.40 -35.36 -10.61
N LEU A 193 93.73 -35.66 -11.73
CA LEU A 193 94.31 -36.38 -12.87
C LEU A 193 95.43 -35.60 -13.55
N GLY A 194 95.28 -34.28 -13.71
CA GLY A 194 96.32 -33.42 -14.28
C GLY A 194 97.63 -33.43 -13.47
N ARG A 195 97.54 -33.41 -12.13
CA ARG A 195 98.71 -33.50 -11.24
C ARG A 195 99.40 -34.87 -11.29
N VAL A 196 98.64 -35.94 -11.54
CA VAL A 196 99.20 -37.30 -11.65
C VAL A 196 99.93 -37.50 -12.98
N LEU A 197 99.42 -36.93 -14.08
CA LEU A 197 100.06 -37.03 -15.39
C LEU A 197 101.32 -36.14 -15.53
N GLU A 198 101.35 -34.98 -14.86
CA GLU A 198 102.50 -34.05 -14.90
C GLU A 198 103.72 -34.57 -14.11
N HIS A 199 103.55 -35.54 -13.19
CA HIS A 199 104.64 -36.09 -12.38
C HIS A 199 105.39 -37.28 -13.01
N THR A 200 105.11 -37.61 -14.28
CA THR A 200 105.75 -38.71 -15.03
C THR A 200 106.20 -38.30 -16.45
N GLY A 201 106.93 -37.20 -16.57
CA GLY A 201 107.71 -36.86 -17.77
C GLY A 201 109.20 -36.75 -17.42
N PRO A 202 110.14 -37.39 -18.13
CA PRO A 202 111.53 -37.45 -17.71
C PRO A 202 112.24 -36.11 -17.88
N SER A 203 112.84 -35.61 -16.80
CA SER A 203 113.80 -34.51 -16.83
C SER A 203 115.16 -35.02 -17.33
N ASN A 204 115.55 -34.67 -18.55
CA ASN A 204 116.93 -34.80 -18.99
C ASN A 204 117.65 -33.46 -18.77
N GLY A 205 118.65 -33.48 -17.88
CA GLY A 205 119.57 -32.37 -17.66
C GLY A 205 120.95 -32.69 -18.22
N SER A 206 121.66 -31.65 -18.66
CA SER A 206 123.13 -31.50 -18.59
C SER A 206 123.50 -30.20 -19.30
N VAL A 207 123.98 -29.15 -18.62
CA VAL A 207 125.35 -28.93 -18.10
C VAL A 207 126.32 -28.41 -19.17
N GLY A 208 127.06 -27.35 -18.81
CA GLY A 208 128.37 -26.97 -19.39
C GLY A 208 128.39 -25.57 -20.00
N THR A 209 128.76 -24.49 -19.30
CA THR A 209 130.10 -23.98 -18.90
C THR A 209 130.74 -23.01 -19.90
N ASP A 210 131.29 -21.94 -19.33
CA ASP A 210 132.04 -20.83 -19.92
C ASP A 210 133.10 -21.21 -20.98
N THR A 211 133.16 -20.46 -22.08
CA THR A 211 134.27 -19.60 -22.58
C THR A 211 134.07 -19.27 -24.05
#